data_AF-A0A7C2PGW8-F1
#
_entry.id   AF-A0A7C2PGW8-F1
#
_cell.length_a   1.000
_cell.length_b   1.000
_cell.length_c   1.000
_cell.angle_alpha   90.00
_cell.angle_beta   90.00
_cell.angle_gamma   90.00
#
_symmetry.space_group_name_H-M   'P 1'
#
loop_
_entity.id
_entity.type
_entity.pdbx_description
1 polymer ?
#
loop_
_entity_poly.entity_id
_entity_poly.type
_entity_poly.pdbx_seq_one_letter_code
_entity_poly.pdbx_strand_id
1 'polypeptide(L)'
;MKRFITLKGLKLALTESFLPFLIFLIALFFILLEVDQYIERSRNTLIIPMSDRDTEEDFISQKIKLSGPANNKLEKINRSIEANQLTKAINGIKRLKPDLRQSEEVQLTLAFSYYKINRLKKSLAILKALPNKDSSRLHFNLGLVYGKNPKTYDLAIQSFKTYLR
;
A
#
# COMPACT_ATOMS: atom_id res chain seq x y z
N MET A 1 39.56 40.80 -32.24
CA MET A 1 39.68 39.37 -32.62
C MET A 1 38.33 38.69 -32.42
N LYS A 2 37.57 38.44 -33.50
CA LYS A 2 36.27 37.75 -33.46
C LYS A 2 36.53 36.24 -33.37
N ARG A 3 36.14 35.60 -32.26
CA ARG A 3 36.19 34.13 -32.12
C ARG A 3 35.03 33.52 -32.90
N PHE A 4 35.32 32.99 -34.08
CA PHE A 4 34.37 32.19 -34.84
C PHE A 4 34.27 30.81 -34.18
N ILE A 5 33.12 30.50 -33.57
CA ILE A 5 32.76 29.14 -33.25
C ILE A 5 32.42 28.46 -34.57
N THR A 6 33.27 27.55 -35.04
CA THR A 6 33.04 26.84 -36.30
C THR A 6 31.84 25.89 -36.14
N LEU A 7 30.94 25.85 -37.14
CA LEU A 7 29.74 24.99 -37.12
C LEU A 7 30.04 23.50 -36.86
N LYS A 8 31.26 23.03 -37.15
CA LYS A 8 31.71 21.67 -36.83
C LYS A 8 31.80 21.39 -35.32
N GLY A 9 32.18 22.38 -34.51
CA GLY A 9 32.24 22.24 -33.04
C GLY A 9 30.86 22.22 -32.38
N LEU A 10 29.88 22.92 -32.96
CA LEU A 10 28.49 22.90 -32.49
C LEU A 10 27.80 21.56 -32.81
N LYS A 11 28.14 20.94 -33.95
CA LYS A 11 27.65 19.60 -34.33
C LYS A 11 28.16 18.49 -33.42
N LEU A 12 29.37 18.62 -32.88
CA LEU A 12 30.00 17.59 -32.03
C LEU A 12 29.52 17.63 -30.57
N ALA A 13 29.03 18.78 -30.08
CA ALA A 13 28.45 18.91 -28.75
C ALA A 13 27.02 18.35 -28.64
N LEU A 14 26.36 18.08 -29.79
CA LEU A 14 24.96 17.68 -29.86
C LEU A 14 24.72 16.18 -30.05
N THR A 15 25.76 15.38 -30.29
CA THR A 15 25.56 13.97 -30.72
C THR A 15 26.03 12.90 -29.73
N GLU A 16 27.04 13.15 -28.90
CA GLU A 16 27.58 12.09 -28.02
C GLU A 16 27.07 12.16 -26.57
N SER A 17 26.70 13.35 -26.07
CA SER A 17 26.26 13.54 -24.67
C SER A 17 24.76 13.86 -24.50
N PHE A 18 24.10 14.30 -25.57
CA PHE A 18 22.71 14.77 -25.50
C PHE A 18 21.68 13.65 -25.71
N LEU A 19 22.03 12.63 -26.49
CA LEU A 19 21.14 11.50 -26.76
C LEU A 19 20.76 10.72 -25.48
N PRO A 20 21.69 10.34 -24.57
CA PRO A 20 21.31 9.68 -23.33
C PRO A 20 20.53 10.61 -22.39
N PHE A 21 20.80 11.92 -22.39
CA PHE A 21 20.04 12.90 -21.62
C PHE A 21 18.61 13.07 -22.15
N LEU A 22 18.43 13.07 -23.47
CA LEU A 22 17.11 13.12 -24.11
C LEU A 22 16.32 11.84 -23.86
N ILE A 23 16.96 10.66 -23.94
CA ILE A 23 16.34 9.38 -23.58
C ILE A 23 15.94 9.37 -22.11
N PHE A 24 16.79 9.88 -21.22
CA PHE A 24 16.47 10.02 -19.80
C PHE A 24 15.29 10.96 -19.56
N LEU A 25 15.21 12.10 -20.24
CA LEU A 25 14.08 13.02 -20.15
C LEU A 25 12.78 12.40 -20.70
N ILE A 26 12.85 11.65 -21.79
CA ILE A 26 11.71 10.92 -22.35
C ILE A 26 11.25 9.83 -21.38
N ALA A 27 12.18 9.06 -20.81
CA ALA A 27 11.85 8.04 -19.81
C ALA A 27 11.26 8.67 -18.52
N LEU A 28 11.81 9.79 -18.06
CA LEU A 28 11.29 10.54 -16.93
C LEU A 28 9.88 11.08 -17.23
N PHE A 29 9.64 11.57 -18.45
CA PHE A 29 8.32 12.02 -18.91
C PHE A 29 7.30 10.87 -18.97
N PHE A 30 7.69 9.68 -19.43
CA PHE A 30 6.83 8.49 -19.41
C PHE A 30 6.55 8.00 -17.98
N ILE A 31 7.54 8.03 -17.09
CA ILE A 31 7.35 7.70 -15.67
C ILE A 31 6.42 8.72 -15.01
N LEU A 32 6.56 10.01 -15.31
CA LEU A 32 5.67 11.05 -14.82
C LEU A 32 4.25 10.90 -15.39
N LEU A 33 4.09 10.49 -16.65
CA LEU A 33 2.79 10.14 -17.25
C LEU A 33 2.17 8.89 -16.62
N GLU A 34 2.96 7.85 -16.31
CA GLU A 34 2.48 6.67 -15.61
C GLU A 34 2.10 6.99 -14.16
N VAL A 35 2.85 7.90 -13.51
CA VAL A 35 2.50 8.43 -12.19
C VAL A 35 1.24 9.28 -12.26
N ASP A 36 1.04 10.09 -13.30
CA ASP A 36 -0.20 10.85 -13.49
C ASP A 36 -1.38 9.94 -13.81
N GLN A 37 -1.22 8.88 -14.60
CA GLN A 37 -2.26 7.88 -14.82
C GLN A 37 -2.54 7.05 -13.57
N TYR A 38 -1.53 6.75 -12.76
CA TYR A 38 -1.69 6.06 -11.48
C TYR A 38 -2.35 6.96 -10.43
N ILE A 39 -1.95 8.24 -10.36
CA ILE A 39 -2.56 9.24 -9.49
C ILE A 39 -3.99 9.53 -9.96
N GLU A 40 -4.27 9.68 -11.25
CA GLU A 40 -5.65 9.77 -11.77
C GLU A 40 -6.43 8.49 -11.53
N ARG A 41 -5.84 7.29 -11.65
CA ARG A 41 -6.54 6.04 -11.30
C ARG A 41 -6.85 5.95 -9.80
N SER A 42 -5.96 6.48 -8.96
CA SER A 42 -6.14 6.57 -7.51
C SER A 42 -7.09 7.70 -7.09
N ARG A 43 -7.12 8.82 -7.83
CA ARG A 43 -8.02 9.96 -7.63
C ARG A 43 -9.40 9.69 -8.21
N ASN A 44 -9.53 9.03 -9.36
CA ASN A 44 -10.81 8.61 -9.91
C ASN A 44 -11.42 7.43 -9.12
N THR A 45 -10.67 6.83 -8.19
CA THR A 45 -11.21 5.93 -7.15
C THR A 45 -11.48 6.63 -5.82
N LEU A 46 -11.04 7.88 -5.61
CA LEU A 46 -11.14 8.61 -4.33
C LEU A 46 -11.80 10.00 -4.41
N ILE A 47 -12.08 10.52 -5.60
CA ILE A 47 -12.79 11.77 -5.87
C ILE A 47 -13.80 11.45 -6.97
N ILE A 48 -14.96 10.95 -6.56
CA ILE A 48 -16.16 11.04 -7.38
C ILE A 48 -16.71 12.44 -7.09
N PRO A 49 -16.68 13.40 -8.04
CA PRO A 49 -17.42 14.64 -7.86
C PRO A 49 -18.89 14.25 -7.70
N MET A 50 -19.47 14.64 -6.57
CA MET A 50 -20.85 14.31 -6.20
C MET A 50 -21.80 15.18 -7.04
N SER A 51 -22.08 14.74 -8.27
CA SER A 51 -23.08 15.30 -9.16
C SER A 51 -23.82 14.17 -9.87
N ASP A 52 -25.14 14.19 -9.70
CA ASP A 52 -26.20 13.47 -10.41
C ASP A 52 -26.39 11.97 -10.13
N ARG A 53 -27.64 11.66 -9.70
CA ARG A 53 -28.16 10.36 -9.26
C ARG A 53 -28.00 9.23 -10.29
N ASP A 54 -27.79 9.57 -11.56
CA ASP A 54 -27.65 8.60 -12.65
C ASP A 54 -26.32 7.84 -12.60
N THR A 55 -25.29 8.40 -11.94
CA THR A 55 -24.00 7.71 -11.71
C THR A 55 -24.04 6.72 -10.56
N GLU A 56 -25.02 6.84 -9.64
CA GLU A 56 -25.17 5.92 -8.52
C GLU A 56 -25.70 4.57 -8.99
N GLU A 57 -26.65 4.55 -9.92
CA GLU A 57 -27.12 3.31 -10.56
C GLU A 57 -26.03 2.65 -11.42
N ASP A 58 -25.20 3.42 -12.10
CA ASP A 58 -24.08 2.91 -12.89
C ASP A 58 -22.94 2.38 -12.00
N PHE A 59 -22.65 3.06 -10.89
CA PHE A 59 -21.69 2.60 -9.87
C PHE A 59 -22.18 1.35 -9.15
N ILE A 60 -23.46 1.31 -8.75
CA ILE A 60 -24.11 0.15 -8.15
C ILE A 60 -24.15 -1.00 -9.17
N SER A 61 -24.50 -0.75 -10.43
CA SER A 61 -24.53 -1.75 -11.50
C SER A 61 -23.14 -2.29 -11.81
N GLN A 62 -22.11 -1.44 -11.84
CA GLN A 62 -20.72 -1.86 -12.04
C GLN A 62 -20.22 -2.68 -10.84
N LYS A 63 -20.56 -2.28 -9.62
CA LYS A 63 -20.27 -3.04 -8.39
C LYS A 63 -21.00 -4.38 -8.35
N ILE A 64 -22.25 -4.45 -8.83
CA ILE A 64 -23.05 -5.67 -8.96
C ILE A 64 -22.45 -6.61 -10.03
N LYS A 65 -22.01 -6.05 -11.16
CA LYS A 65 -21.32 -6.77 -12.26
C LYS A 65 -19.96 -7.30 -11.79
N LEU A 66 -19.23 -6.51 -10.99
CA LEU A 66 -17.99 -6.91 -10.31
C LEU A 66 -18.23 -7.87 -9.14
N SER A 67 -19.41 -7.90 -8.53
CA SER A 67 -19.79 -8.84 -7.46
C SER A 67 -20.51 -10.09 -7.96
N GLY A 68 -20.52 -10.33 -9.28
CA GLY A 68 -21.10 -11.53 -9.87
C GLY A 68 -20.53 -12.81 -9.24
N PRO A 69 -21.26 -13.95 -9.32
CA PRO A 69 -20.88 -15.19 -8.64
C PRO A 69 -19.49 -15.72 -9.02
N ALA A 70 -19.00 -15.42 -10.23
CA ALA A 70 -17.63 -15.78 -10.63
C ALA A 70 -16.56 -14.97 -9.86
N ASN A 71 -16.79 -13.67 -9.66
CA ASN A 71 -15.87 -12.79 -8.94
C ASN A 71 -15.92 -13.04 -7.43
N ASN A 72 -17.09 -13.36 -6.87
CA ASN A 72 -17.18 -13.75 -5.46
C ASN A 72 -16.43 -15.07 -5.18
N LYS A 73 -16.42 -15.99 -6.14
CA LYS A 73 -15.73 -17.28 -6.04
C LYS A 73 -14.23 -17.08 -6.17
N LEU A 74 -13.77 -16.27 -7.13
CA LEU A 74 -12.35 -15.91 -7.27
C LEU A 74 -11.84 -15.15 -6.03
N GLU A 75 -12.59 -14.19 -5.51
CA GLU A 75 -12.26 -13.46 -4.29
C GLU A 75 -12.16 -14.40 -3.07
N LYS A 76 -13.09 -15.36 -2.95
CA LYS A 76 -13.04 -16.39 -1.91
C LYS A 76 -11.81 -17.29 -2.04
N ILE A 77 -11.47 -17.71 -3.26
CA ILE A 77 -10.27 -18.51 -3.53
C ILE A 77 -9.01 -17.71 -3.18
N ASN A 78 -8.91 -16.46 -3.62
CA ASN A 78 -7.77 -15.59 -3.32
C ASN A 78 -7.61 -15.36 -1.82
N ARG A 79 -8.71 -15.07 -1.11
CA ARG A 79 -8.70 -14.97 0.37
C ARG A 79 -8.21 -16.25 1.04
N SER A 80 -8.59 -17.42 0.52
CA SER A 80 -8.13 -18.72 1.02
C SER A 80 -6.63 -18.94 0.78
N ILE A 81 -6.15 -18.59 -0.42
CA ILE A 81 -4.72 -18.66 -0.77
C ILE A 81 -3.90 -17.73 0.14
N GLU A 82 -4.34 -16.47 0.29
CA GLU A 82 -3.70 -15.51 1.19
C GLU A 82 -3.68 -16.03 2.64
N ALA A 83 -4.80 -16.53 3.15
CA ALA A 83 -4.87 -17.07 4.51
C ALA A 83 -3.93 -18.27 4.70
N ASN A 84 -3.78 -19.12 3.69
CA ASN A 84 -2.85 -20.25 3.71
C ASN A 84 -1.39 -19.77 3.71
N GLN A 85 -1.04 -18.78 2.88
CA GLN A 85 0.30 -18.19 2.87
C GLN A 85 0.63 -17.53 4.21
N LEU A 86 -0.31 -16.77 4.78
CA LEU A 86 -0.16 -16.16 6.11
C LEU A 86 0.00 -17.20 7.21
N THR A 87 -0.72 -18.32 7.13
CA THR A 87 -0.58 -19.43 8.07
C THR A 87 0.82 -20.07 7.99
N LYS A 88 1.36 -20.24 6.78
CA LYS A 88 2.75 -20.70 6.57
C LYS A 88 3.75 -19.70 7.17
N ALA A 89 3.56 -18.40 6.93
CA ALA A 89 4.41 -17.34 7.47
C ALA A 89 4.41 -17.33 9.01
N ILE A 90 3.23 -17.40 9.63
CA ILE A 90 3.08 -17.50 11.10
C ILE A 90 3.84 -18.72 11.64
N ASN A 91 3.73 -19.87 10.98
CA ASN A 91 4.46 -21.07 11.40
C ASN A 91 5.98 -20.93 11.19
N GLY A 92 6.42 -20.22 10.15
CA GLY A 92 7.82 -19.86 9.94
C GLY A 92 8.37 -19.01 11.07
N ILE A 93 7.66 -17.94 11.44
CA ILE A 93 8.02 -17.07 12.57
C ILE A 93 8.11 -17.87 13.89
N LYS A 94 7.20 -18.81 14.10
CA LYS A 94 7.21 -19.72 15.27
C LYS A 94 8.35 -20.74 15.29
N ARG A 95 9.16 -20.85 14.23
CA ARG A 95 10.37 -21.67 14.19
C ARG A 95 11.65 -20.85 14.33
N LEU A 96 11.57 -19.53 14.26
CA LEU A 96 12.73 -18.66 14.48
C LEU A 96 13.28 -18.82 15.89
N LYS A 97 14.59 -18.58 16.05
CA LYS A 97 15.24 -18.52 17.36
C LYS A 97 14.55 -17.47 18.26
N PRO A 98 14.50 -17.66 19.59
CA PRO A 98 13.73 -16.80 20.49
C PRO A 98 14.12 -15.31 20.42
N ASP A 99 15.41 -15.02 20.32
CA ASP A 99 15.99 -13.68 20.14
C ASP A 99 15.42 -12.98 18.89
N LEU A 100 15.49 -13.62 17.73
CA LEU A 100 14.98 -13.07 16.48
C LEU A 100 13.45 -12.92 16.52
N ARG A 101 12.76 -13.91 17.12
CA ARG A 101 11.30 -13.92 17.22
C ARG A 101 10.79 -12.78 18.10
N GLN A 102 11.51 -12.42 19.15
CA GLN A 102 11.10 -11.39 20.09
C GLN A 102 11.35 -9.97 19.58
N SER A 103 12.10 -9.79 18.48
CA SER A 103 12.26 -8.48 17.85
C SER A 103 10.90 -7.83 17.53
N GLU A 104 10.82 -6.52 17.74
CA GLU A 104 9.59 -5.75 17.57
C GLU A 104 9.02 -5.91 16.15
N GLU A 105 9.88 -5.85 15.13
CA GLU A 105 9.48 -5.97 13.74
C GLU A 105 8.83 -7.33 13.42
N VAL A 106 9.40 -8.41 13.94
CA VAL A 106 8.85 -9.76 13.75
C VAL A 106 7.52 -9.90 14.50
N GLN A 107 7.42 -9.35 15.71
CA GLN A 107 6.18 -9.37 16.49
C GLN A 107 5.07 -8.52 15.83
N LEU A 108 5.39 -7.36 15.27
CA LEU A 108 4.44 -6.53 14.51
C LEU A 108 3.94 -7.27 13.26
N THR A 109 4.85 -7.95 12.55
CA THR A 109 4.50 -8.77 11.38
C THR A 109 3.64 -9.97 11.77
N LEU A 110 3.94 -10.62 12.89
CA LEU A 110 3.15 -11.73 13.43
C LEU A 110 1.74 -11.26 13.83
N ALA A 111 1.64 -10.12 14.52
CA ALA A 111 0.37 -9.52 14.91
C ALA A 111 -0.48 -9.15 13.68
N PHE A 112 0.12 -8.53 12.67
CA PHE A 112 -0.56 -8.18 11.42
C PHE A 112 -1.05 -9.43 10.67
N SER A 113 -0.21 -10.47 10.63
CA SER A 113 -0.58 -11.76 10.04
C SER A 113 -1.80 -12.36 10.75
N TYR A 114 -1.82 -12.35 12.09
CA TYR A 114 -2.98 -12.79 12.87
C TYR A 114 -4.22 -11.93 12.62
N TYR A 115 -4.09 -10.63 12.46
CA TYR A 115 -5.19 -9.74 12.09
C TYR A 115 -5.80 -10.13 10.73
N LYS A 116 -4.95 -10.31 9.70
CA LYS A 116 -5.40 -10.65 8.33
C LYS A 116 -6.17 -11.98 8.25
N ILE A 117 -5.83 -12.96 9.09
CA ILE A 117 -6.58 -14.23 9.21
C ILE A 117 -7.69 -14.20 10.28
N ASN A 118 -8.13 -13.01 10.69
CA ASN A 118 -9.20 -12.77 11.65
C ASN A 118 -9.00 -13.41 13.05
N ARG A 119 -7.74 -13.58 13.47
CA ARG A 119 -7.35 -14.03 14.82
C ARG A 119 -7.08 -12.84 15.73
N LEU A 120 -8.08 -11.97 15.87
CA LEU A 120 -7.96 -10.64 16.51
C LEU A 120 -7.44 -10.69 17.95
N LYS A 121 -7.88 -11.66 18.77
CA LYS A 121 -7.40 -11.82 20.16
C LYS A 121 -5.88 -12.03 20.24
N LYS A 122 -5.33 -12.86 19.35
CA LYS A 122 -3.87 -13.14 19.29
C LYS A 122 -3.10 -11.92 18.82
N SER A 123 -3.61 -11.25 17.79
CA SER A 123 -3.04 -10.00 17.29
C SER A 123 -2.97 -8.94 18.40
N LEU A 124 -4.09 -8.69 19.08
CA LEU A 124 -4.16 -7.72 20.17
C LEU A 124 -3.22 -8.04 21.33
N ALA A 125 -3.12 -9.31 21.73
CA ALA A 125 -2.24 -9.73 22.81
C ALA A 125 -0.77 -9.41 22.51
N ILE A 126 -0.31 -9.69 21.28
CA ILE A 126 1.05 -9.37 20.85
C ILE A 126 1.29 -7.87 20.85
N LEU A 127 0.39 -7.09 20.23
CA LEU A 127 0.54 -5.63 20.14
C LEU A 127 0.58 -4.98 21.54
N LYS A 128 -0.25 -5.45 22.48
CA LYS A 128 -0.25 -4.95 23.85
C LYS A 128 1.04 -5.29 24.61
N ALA A 129 1.66 -6.43 24.30
CA ALA A 129 2.89 -6.89 24.95
C ALA A 129 4.17 -6.21 24.43
N LEU A 130 4.12 -5.50 23.29
CA LEU A 130 5.30 -4.81 22.75
C LEU A 130 5.77 -3.68 23.68
N PRO A 131 7.07 -3.56 23.98
CA PRO A 131 7.59 -2.59 24.95
C PRO A 131 7.62 -1.16 24.42
N ASN A 132 7.97 -0.98 23.14
CA ASN A 132 8.03 0.32 22.50
C ASN A 132 6.61 0.84 22.20
N LYS A 133 6.14 1.81 22.98
CA LYS A 133 4.80 2.40 22.82
C LYS A 133 4.76 3.60 21.88
N ASP A 134 5.92 4.05 21.38
CA ASP A 134 6.02 5.21 20.47
C ASP A 134 6.06 4.78 18.99
N SER A 135 6.15 3.48 18.73
CA SER A 135 6.14 2.90 17.40
C SER A 135 4.87 3.26 16.61
N SER A 136 4.99 4.08 15.57
CA SER A 136 3.85 4.44 14.70
C SER A 136 3.19 3.18 14.11
N ARG A 137 3.99 2.16 13.75
CA ARG A 137 3.49 0.90 13.20
C ARG A 137 2.70 0.08 14.23
N LEU A 138 3.05 0.14 15.51
CA LEU A 138 2.23 -0.42 16.59
C LEU A 138 0.85 0.25 16.63
N HIS A 139 0.80 1.58 16.63
CA HIS A 139 -0.45 2.33 16.68
C HIS A 139 -1.34 2.11 15.45
N PHE A 140 -0.74 2.02 14.26
CA PHE A 140 -1.48 1.62 13.06
C PHE A 140 -2.14 0.24 13.22
N ASN A 141 -1.38 -0.76 13.69
CA ASN A 141 -1.89 -2.12 13.87
C ASN A 141 -2.95 -2.21 14.98
N LEU A 142 -2.80 -1.46 16.08
CA LEU A 142 -3.82 -1.37 17.13
C LEU A 142 -5.11 -0.75 16.59
N GLY A 143 -5.00 0.31 15.78
CA GLY A 143 -6.12 0.93 15.09
C GLY A 143 -6.89 -0.06 14.23
N LEU A 144 -6.19 -0.87 13.42
CA LEU A 144 -6.80 -1.92 12.59
C LEU A 144 -7.55 -2.96 13.44
N VAL A 145 -6.95 -3.42 14.54
CA VAL A 145 -7.55 -4.45 15.40
C VAL A 145 -8.77 -3.91 16.15
N TYR A 146 -8.68 -2.72 16.74
CA TYR A 146 -9.81 -2.08 17.43
C TYR A 146 -10.94 -1.70 16.45
N GLY A 147 -10.61 -1.33 15.21
CA GLY A 147 -11.58 -1.01 14.16
C GLY A 147 -12.45 -2.20 13.72
N LYS A 148 -12.16 -3.43 14.18
CA LYS A 148 -12.99 -4.61 13.90
C LYS A 148 -14.18 -4.78 14.86
N ASN A 149 -14.27 -3.98 15.92
CA ASN A 149 -15.37 -4.05 16.88
C ASN A 149 -15.92 -2.63 17.16
N PRO A 150 -17.22 -2.39 16.94
CA PRO A 150 -17.84 -1.09 17.22
C PRO A 150 -17.61 -0.58 18.65
N LYS A 151 -17.53 -1.48 19.63
CA LYS A 151 -17.29 -1.12 21.03
C LYS A 151 -15.90 -0.53 21.29
N THR A 152 -14.98 -0.61 20.33
CA THR A 152 -13.59 -0.13 20.46
C THR A 152 -13.22 0.93 19.43
N TYR A 153 -14.20 1.56 18.78
CA TYR A 153 -13.94 2.60 17.77
C TYR A 153 -13.18 3.81 18.34
N ASP A 154 -13.46 4.24 19.56
CA ASP A 154 -12.71 5.35 20.17
C ASP A 154 -11.22 5.03 20.32
N LEU A 155 -10.89 3.80 20.71
CA LEU A 155 -9.51 3.32 20.81
C LEU A 155 -8.86 3.22 19.42
N ALA A 156 -9.62 2.81 18.40
CA ALA A 156 -9.13 2.76 17.03
C ALA A 156 -8.77 4.17 16.54
N ILE A 157 -9.67 5.14 16.74
CA ILE A 157 -9.48 6.54 16.38
C ILE A 157 -8.26 7.13 17.08
N GLN A 158 -8.11 6.90 18.39
CA GLN A 158 -6.93 7.37 19.14
C GLN A 158 -5.63 6.76 18.62
N SER A 159 -5.65 5.47 18.28
CA SER A 159 -4.48 4.78 17.72
C SER A 159 -4.10 5.37 16.36
N PHE A 160 -5.07 5.59 15.46
CA PHE A 160 -4.78 6.21 14.16
C PHE A 160 -4.34 7.67 14.28
N LYS A 161 -4.89 8.44 15.23
CA LYS A 161 -4.41 9.80 15.51
C LYS A 161 -2.94 9.79 15.93
N THR A 162 -2.52 8.80 16.73
CA THR A 162 -1.13 8.68 17.17
C THR A 162 -0.22 8.21 16.03
N TYR A 163 -0.71 7.33 15.14
CA TYR A 163 0.03 6.93 13.94
C TYR A 163 0.30 8.09 12.96
N LEU A 164 -0.61 9.06 12.88
CA LEU A 164 -0.54 10.20 11.96
C LEU A 164 0.17 11.44 12.53
N ARG A 165 0.62 11.39 13.79
CA ARG A 165 1.39 12.45 14.44
C ARG A 165 2.88 12.24 14.20
#